data_AF-A0A969BP60-F1
#
_entry.id   AF-A0A969BP60-F1
#
_cell.length_a   1.000
_cell.length_b   1.000
_cell.length_c   1.000
_cell.angle_alpha   90.00
_cell.angle_beta   90.00
_cell.angle_gamma   90.00
#
_symmetry.space_group_name_H-M   'P 1'
#
loop_
_entity.id
_entity.type
_entity.pdbx_description
1 polymer ?
#
loop_
_entity_poly.entity_id
_entity_poly.type
_entity_poly.pdbx_seq_one_letter_code
_entity_poly.pdbx_strand_id
1 'polypeptide(L)' 'MGFGKYAASAKEDDRIAVLREMETQMPDFFGAVRGSLVTGIYNNQELWPQFGYQGESASQGGYIERGFNDIDWLDKA' A
#
# COMPACT_ATOMS: atom_id res chain seq x y z
N MET A 1 -2.82 19.19 18.35
CA MET A 1 -2.59 17.83 17.79
C MET A 1 -2.76 17.89 16.27
N GLY A 2 -1.91 17.21 15.49
CA GLY A 2 -1.79 17.38 14.03
C GLY A 2 -3.11 17.26 13.23
N PHE A 3 -4.01 16.37 13.65
CA PHE A 3 -5.30 16.13 12.97
C PHE A 3 -6.16 17.39 12.80
N GLY A 4 -6.27 18.25 13.83
CA GLY A 4 -7.07 19.47 13.74
C GLY A 4 -6.50 20.50 12.74
N LYS A 5 -5.17 20.55 12.61
CA LYS A 5 -4.50 21.39 11.61
C LYS A 5 -4.71 20.84 10.19
N TYR A 6 -4.62 19.52 10.03
CA TYR A 6 -4.85 18.85 8.75
C TYR A 6 -6.27 19.09 8.23
N ALA A 7 -7.29 18.83 9.05
CA ALA A 7 -8.70 18.95 8.63
C ALA A 7 -9.13 20.40 8.32
N ALA A 8 -8.51 21.38 8.98
CA ALA A 8 -8.79 22.80 8.73
C ALA A 8 -8.06 23.36 7.50
N SER A 9 -7.12 22.63 6.90
CA SER A 9 -6.28 23.12 5.81
C SER A 9 -6.92 22.89 4.43
N ALA A 10 -7.26 23.99 3.74
CA ALA A 10 -7.85 23.94 2.42
C ALA A 10 -6.85 23.53 1.32
N LYS A 11 -5.58 23.92 1.46
CA LYS A 11 -4.52 23.60 0.49
C LYS A 11 -3.88 22.25 0.78
N GLU A 12 -3.51 21.56 -0.28
CA GLU A 12 -2.86 20.25 -0.18
C GLU A 12 -1.46 20.33 0.41
N ASP A 13 -0.66 21.33 0.01
CA ASP A 13 0.70 21.51 0.51
C ASP A 13 0.74 21.68 2.04
N ASP A 14 -0.23 22.44 2.59
CA ASP A 14 -0.36 22.64 4.04
C ASP A 14 -0.70 21.31 4.75
N ARG A 15 -1.58 20.49 4.14
CA ARG A 15 -1.91 19.15 4.65
C ARG A 15 -0.69 18.23 4.61
N ILE A 16 0.09 18.25 3.53
CA ILE A 16 1.32 17.47 3.40
C ILE A 16 2.34 17.88 4.46
N ALA A 17 2.53 19.18 4.71
CA ALA A 17 3.45 19.67 5.73
C ALA A 17 3.08 19.13 7.12
N VAL A 18 1.79 19.10 7.46
CA VAL A 18 1.29 18.50 8.72
C VAL A 18 1.58 16.99 8.77
N LEU A 19 1.35 16.26 7.67
CA LEU A 19 1.61 14.82 7.62
C LEU A 19 3.11 14.51 7.78
N ARG A 20 4.01 15.32 7.21
CA ARG A 20 5.46 15.18 7.37
C ARG A 20 5.94 15.46 8.80
N GLU A 21 5.36 16.47 9.45
CA GLU A 21 5.61 16.72 10.87
C GLU A 21 5.16 15.53 11.71
N MET A 22 3.95 14.99 11.44
CA MET A 22 3.43 13.80 12.11
C MET A 22 4.29 12.56 11.87
N GLU A 23 4.83 12.36 10.67
CA GLU A 23 5.71 11.22 10.36
C GLU A 23 6.93 11.19 11.28
N THR A 24 7.50 12.36 11.59
CA THR A 24 8.67 12.47 12.48
C THR A 24 8.29 12.35 13.95
N GLN A 25 7.16 12.94 14.36
CA GLN A 25 6.74 12.98 15.76
C GLN A 25 5.99 11.71 16.21
N MET A 26 5.40 10.96 15.28
CA MET A 26 4.49 9.84 15.52
C MET A 26 4.78 8.66 14.57
N PRO A 27 5.99 8.08 14.60
CA PRO A 27 6.37 7.01 13.67
C PRO A 27 5.45 5.79 13.74
N ASP A 28 4.94 5.46 14.93
CA ASP A 28 4.04 4.31 15.14
C ASP A 28 2.67 4.49 14.47
N PHE A 29 2.19 5.73 14.31
CA PHE A 29 0.90 5.99 13.68
C PHE A 29 0.91 5.54 12.21
N PHE A 30 1.91 5.98 11.43
CA PHE A 30 2.02 5.57 10.03
C PHE A 30 2.38 4.09 9.87
N GLY A 31 3.13 3.53 10.82
CA GLY A 31 3.33 2.08 10.92
C GLY A 31 2.00 1.31 11.04
N ALA A 32 1.12 1.76 11.94
CA ALA A 32 -0.21 1.17 12.12
C ALA A 32 -1.10 1.35 10.87
N VAL A 33 -1.15 2.56 10.29
CA VAL A 33 -1.89 2.81 9.04
C VAL A 33 -1.41 1.87 7.93
N ARG A 34 -0.10 1.74 7.73
CA ARG A 34 0.47 0.81 6.75
C ARG A 34 0.05 -0.63 7.05
N GLY A 35 0.18 -1.10 8.29
CA GLY A 35 -0.18 -2.46 8.68
C GLY A 35 -1.65 -2.78 8.41
N SER A 36 -2.56 -1.86 8.78
CA SER A 36 -3.99 -2.00 8.51
C SER A 36 -4.32 -1.98 7.01
N LEU A 37 -3.63 -1.15 6.21
CA LEU A 37 -3.84 -1.13 4.76
C LEU A 37 -3.35 -2.42 4.09
N VAL A 38 -2.20 -2.97 4.51
CA VAL A 38 -1.70 -4.23 3.96
C VAL A 38 -2.73 -5.34 4.17
N THR A 39 -3.22 -5.53 5.39
CA THR A 39 -4.22 -6.58 5.65
C THR A 39 -5.56 -6.26 4.99
N GLY A 40 -6.02 -5.00 5.03
CA GLY A 40 -7.29 -4.58 4.45
C GLY A 40 -7.34 -4.72 2.93
N ILE A 41 -6.28 -4.37 2.22
CA ILE A 41 -6.21 -4.45 0.75
C ILE A 41 -6.07 -5.90 0.31
N TYR A 42 -5.12 -6.65 0.89
CA TYR A 42 -4.85 -8.02 0.43
C TYR A 42 -5.94 -9.03 0.84
N ASN A 43 -6.69 -8.78 1.91
CA ASN A 43 -7.82 -9.62 2.31
C ASN A 43 -9.16 -9.22 1.68
N ASN A 44 -9.20 -8.18 0.83
CA ASN A 44 -10.41 -7.76 0.14
C ASN A 44 -10.34 -8.12 -1.37
N GLN A 45 -11.04 -9.20 -1.73
CA GLN A 45 -11.05 -9.72 -3.11
C GLN A 45 -11.63 -8.75 -4.13
N GLU A 46 -12.53 -7.84 -3.71
CA GLU A 46 -13.13 -6.84 -4.62
C GLU A 46 -12.09 -5.83 -5.12
N LEU A 47 -11.01 -5.62 -4.36
CA LEU A 47 -9.94 -4.69 -4.72
C LEU A 47 -8.90 -5.33 -5.65
N TRP A 48 -8.75 -6.64 -5.65
CA TRP A 48 -7.69 -7.35 -6.37
C TRP A 48 -7.55 -6.94 -7.85
N PRO A 49 -8.64 -6.80 -8.63
CA PRO A 49 -8.54 -6.35 -10.03
C PRO A 49 -8.03 -4.91 -10.18
N GLN A 50 -8.19 -4.06 -9.17
CA GLN A 50 -7.82 -2.64 -9.23
C GLN A 50 -6.30 -2.41 -9.17
N PHE A 51 -5.55 -3.35 -8.59
CA PHE A 51 -4.09 -3.24 -8.45
C PHE A 51 -3.34 -4.46 -9.02
N GLY A 52 -4.02 -5.30 -9.80
CA GLY A 52 -3.41 -6.42 -10.52
C GLY A 52 -2.99 -7.59 -9.64
N TYR A 53 -3.52 -7.71 -8.42
CA TYR A 53 -3.24 -8.86 -7.57
C TYR A 53 -4.08 -10.06 -8.00
N GLN A 54 -3.42 -11.18 -8.27
CA GLN A 54 -4.06 -12.37 -8.85
C GLN A 54 -4.56 -13.37 -7.79
N GLY A 55 -4.71 -12.92 -6.55
CA GLY A 55 -5.13 -13.75 -5.42
C GLY A 55 -4.02 -14.60 -4.81
N GLU A 56 -4.37 -15.41 -3.82
CA GLU A 56 -3.41 -16.24 -3.11
C GLU A 56 -2.84 -17.35 -4.00
N SER A 57 -1.56 -17.66 -3.82
CA SER A 57 -0.90 -18.75 -4.55
C SER A 57 -0.95 -20.09 -3.80
N ALA A 58 -1.12 -20.07 -2.47
CA ALA A 58 -1.05 -21.28 -1.65
C ALA A 58 -2.13 -22.30 -2.01
N SER A 59 -3.36 -21.85 -2.26
CA SER A 59 -4.47 -22.71 -2.72
C SER A 59 -4.27 -23.23 -4.14
N GLN A 60 -3.39 -22.60 -4.91
CA GLN A 60 -3.13 -22.84 -6.33
C GLN A 60 -1.81 -23.62 -6.57
N GLY A 61 -1.19 -24.17 -5.52
CA GLY A 61 0.07 -24.92 -5.65
C GLY A 61 1.33 -24.05 -5.79
N GLY A 62 1.26 -22.76 -5.46
CA GLY A 62 2.38 -21.82 -5.48
C GLY A 62 2.47 -20.98 -6.76
N TYR A 63 3.62 -20.34 -6.99
CA TYR A 63 3.85 -19.43 -8.11
C TYR A 63 4.62 -20.05 -9.28
N ILE A 64 5.13 -21.29 -9.14
CA ILE A 64 6.00 -21.94 -10.13
C ILE A 64 5.35 -21.92 -11.53
N GLU A 65 4.08 -22.31 -11.62
CA GLU A 65 3.31 -22.37 -12.88
C GLU A 65 2.37 -21.14 -13.05
N ARG A 66 2.62 -20.04 -12.32
CA ARG A 66 1.78 -18.82 -12.33
C ARG A 66 2.59 -17.56 -12.59
N GLY A 67 3.41 -17.60 -13.63
CA GLY A 67 4.13 -16.43 -14.14
C GLY A 67 5.35 -15.98 -13.34
N PHE A 68 5.86 -16.82 -12.42
CA PHE A 68 7.14 -16.56 -11.75
C PHE A 68 8.30 -16.37 -12.76
N ASN A 69 8.25 -17.07 -13.89
CA ASN A 69 9.23 -16.99 -14.97
C ASN A 69 8.80 -16.06 -16.13
N ASP A 70 7.67 -15.36 -16.03
CA ASP A 70 7.17 -14.45 -17.09
C ASP A 70 7.86 -13.09 -17.00
N ILE A 71 9.20 -13.11 -16.92
CA ILE A 71 10.03 -11.91 -16.82
C ILE A 71 10.20 -11.33 -18.22
N ASP A 72 9.60 -10.17 -18.45
CA ASP A 72 9.69 -9.40 -19.71
C ASP A 72 10.68 -8.22 -19.63
N TRP A 73 11.24 -7.97 -18.44
CA TRP A 73 12.11 -6.83 -18.14
C TRP A 73 13.61 -7.13 -18.31
N LEU A 74 13.99 -8.38 -18.61
CA LEU A 74 15.36 -8.74 -18.98
C LEU A 74 15.48 -8.82 -20.50
N ASP A 75 16.59 -8.32 -21.04
CA ASP A 75 16.92 -8.50 -22.45
C ASP A 75 16.99 -10.00 -22.76
N LYS A 76 16.41 -10.40 -23.90
CA LYS A 76 16.48 -11.78 -24.37
C LYS A 76 17.92 -12.07 -24.80
N ALA A 77 18.47 -13.18 -24.30
CA ALA A 77 19.79 -13.69 -24.67
C ALA A 77 19.87 -14.03 -26.17
#